data_AF-A0A6B1BM03-F1
#
_entry.id   AF-A0A6B1BM03-F1
#
_cell.length_a   1.000
_cell.length_b   1.000
_cell.length_c   1.000
_cell.angle_alpha   90.00
_cell.angle_beta   90.00
_cell.angle_gamma   90.00
#
_symmetry.space_group_name_H-M   'P 1'
#
loop_
_entity.id
_entity.type
_entity.pdbx_description
1 polymer ?
#
loop_
_entity_poly.entity_id
_entity_poly.type
_entity_poly.pdbx_seq_one_letter_code
_entity_poly.pdbx_strand_id
1 'polypeptide(L)'
;MEAAGTWIDGLSSDDTLILDVRFNSGGAEQLAREIAGRFVEHPVVYAQHHFRDPSMPSGFSEIMTRTLNPTPSVLGFRGRTVVLMGPVNVSSCEAFLLMMKQVSQCTLMGEMSYGSSGNPQPVSLSNGVIVFLPSWVAFTPDGDPFEGKGLSPDVHVAFSTDTTGEDLLIKTALDFLLARPDFSGDGRVDFTDFLLFVQQFGLSQSDEGYDARYDLDNDGTIGFGDFLIFANAFGK
;
A
#
# COMPACT_ATOMS: atom_id res chain seq x y z
N MET A 1 22.91 2.50 8.28
CA MET A 1 22.03 2.62 7.09
C MET A 1 22.15 1.45 6.14
N GLU A 2 23.19 0.62 6.22
CA GLU A 2 23.43 -0.52 5.32
C GLU A 2 22.39 -1.67 5.42
N ALA A 3 21.72 -1.83 6.57
CA ALA A 3 20.83 -2.96 6.83
C ALA A 3 19.46 -2.92 6.13
N ALA A 4 18.96 -1.74 5.75
CA ALA A 4 17.59 -1.60 5.21
C ALA A 4 17.50 -1.86 3.69
N GLY A 5 18.62 -2.00 2.99
CA GLY A 5 18.64 -2.18 1.53
C GLY A 5 18.92 -3.60 1.05
N THR A 6 19.50 -4.45 1.89
CA THR A 6 20.02 -5.76 1.48
C THR A 6 19.07 -6.93 1.72
N TRP A 7 18.06 -6.76 2.59
CA TRP A 7 17.09 -7.83 2.86
C TRP A 7 16.25 -8.19 1.61
N ILE A 8 16.13 -7.26 0.65
CA ILE A 8 15.48 -7.50 -0.64
C ILE A 8 16.34 -8.39 -1.55
N ASP A 9 17.68 -8.33 -1.43
CA ASP A 9 18.61 -9.00 -2.35
C ASP A 9 18.53 -10.53 -2.28
N GLY A 10 18.04 -11.07 -1.16
CA GLY A 10 17.85 -12.51 -0.95
C GLY A 10 16.51 -13.05 -1.44
N LEU A 11 15.61 -12.19 -1.92
CA LEU A 11 14.27 -12.58 -2.33
C LEU A 11 14.21 -12.86 -3.84
N SER A 12 13.57 -13.96 -4.21
CA SER A 12 13.21 -14.34 -5.57
C SER A 12 11.84 -13.78 -5.95
N SER A 13 11.46 -13.81 -7.23
CA SER A 13 10.11 -13.42 -7.66
C SER A 13 8.99 -14.33 -7.13
N ASP A 14 9.33 -15.53 -6.68
CA ASP A 14 8.36 -16.53 -6.18
C ASP A 14 8.07 -16.35 -4.68
N ASP A 15 8.88 -15.55 -3.99
CA ASP A 15 8.66 -15.22 -2.60
C ASP A 15 7.50 -14.23 -2.43
N THR A 16 6.98 -14.17 -1.21
CA THR A 16 5.97 -13.20 -0.80
C THR A 16 6.51 -12.34 0.34
N LEU A 17 6.08 -11.08 0.39
CA LEU A 17 6.62 -10.10 1.33
C LEU A 17 5.50 -9.32 2.02
N ILE A 18 5.58 -9.22 3.35
CA ILE A 18 4.81 -8.26 4.14
C ILE A 18 5.74 -7.13 4.58
N LEU A 19 5.37 -5.90 4.27
CA LEU A 19 6.02 -4.69 4.74
C LEU A 19 5.13 -4.01 5.78
N ASP A 20 5.42 -4.21 7.06
CA ASP A 20 4.68 -3.57 8.13
C ASP A 20 5.19 -2.15 8.37
N VAL A 21 4.40 -1.15 7.95
CA VAL A 21 4.68 0.26 8.21
C VAL A 21 3.61 0.91 9.09
N ARG A 22 2.72 0.15 9.75
CA ARG A 22 1.51 0.67 10.44
C ARG A 22 1.81 1.74 11.49
N PHE A 23 2.97 1.67 12.13
CA PHE A 23 3.40 2.59 13.17
C PHE A 23 4.46 3.60 12.71
N ASN A 24 4.70 3.70 11.39
CA ASN A 24 5.70 4.60 10.82
C ASN A 24 5.12 6.01 10.62
N SER A 25 5.65 6.99 11.36
CA SER A 25 5.26 8.40 11.31
C SER A 25 6.10 9.26 10.35
N GLY A 26 6.71 8.65 9.34
CA GLY A 26 7.49 9.33 8.31
C GLY A 26 8.99 9.37 8.59
N GLY A 27 9.65 10.45 8.16
CA GLY A 27 11.11 10.59 8.21
C GLY A 27 11.70 10.94 6.85
N ALA A 28 12.78 10.25 6.45
CA ALA A 28 13.52 10.58 5.24
C ALA A 28 12.86 10.00 3.98
N GLU A 29 12.21 10.86 3.18
CA GLU A 29 11.58 10.45 1.92
C GLU A 29 12.59 9.87 0.90
N GLN A 30 13.82 10.35 0.90
CA GLN A 30 14.86 9.83 0.02
C GLN A 30 15.12 8.32 0.29
N LEU A 31 15.11 7.90 1.55
CA LEU A 31 15.22 6.48 1.91
C LEU A 31 13.98 5.69 1.46
N ALA A 32 12.79 6.27 1.63
CA ALA A 32 11.55 5.66 1.14
C ALA A 32 11.59 5.43 -0.38
N ARG A 33 12.10 6.39 -1.15
CA ARG A 33 12.31 6.26 -2.60
C ARG A 33 13.35 5.19 -2.95
N GLU A 34 14.44 5.10 -2.20
CA GLU A 34 15.47 4.09 -2.42
C GLU A 34 14.95 2.66 -2.22
N ILE A 35 14.09 2.47 -1.22
CA ILE A 35 13.40 1.20 -0.95
C ILE A 35 12.31 0.95 -2.01
N ALA A 36 11.37 1.88 -2.22
CA ALA A 36 10.28 1.70 -3.17
C ALA A 36 10.75 1.55 -4.62
N GLY A 37 11.87 2.20 -4.99
CA GLY A 37 12.51 2.08 -6.30
C GLY A 37 12.98 0.65 -6.61
N ARG A 38 13.09 -0.21 -5.59
CA ARG A 38 13.39 -1.64 -5.75
C ARG A 38 12.19 -2.45 -6.25
N PHE A 39 10.98 -1.89 -6.26
CA PHE A 39 9.75 -2.59 -6.62
C PHE A 39 9.21 -2.23 -8.02
N VAL A 40 9.80 -1.23 -8.69
CA VAL A 40 9.38 -0.77 -10.03
C VAL A 40 10.46 -1.00 -11.08
N GLU A 41 10.04 -1.17 -12.34
CA GLU A 41 10.94 -1.41 -13.50
C GLU A 41 11.12 -0.18 -14.38
N HIS A 42 10.15 0.73 -14.34
CA HIS A 42 10.15 1.95 -15.12
C HIS A 42 9.77 3.14 -14.23
N PRO A 43 10.17 4.37 -14.59
CA PRO A 43 9.75 5.55 -13.87
C PRO A 43 8.23 5.66 -13.82
N VAL A 44 7.68 5.96 -12.64
CA VAL A 44 6.24 6.11 -12.42
C VAL A 44 5.94 7.33 -11.56
N VAL A 45 4.89 8.07 -11.89
CA VAL A 45 4.43 9.22 -11.09
C VAL A 45 3.66 8.67 -9.89
N TYR A 46 4.07 9.04 -8.68
CA TYR A 46 3.41 8.57 -7.46
C TYR A 46 2.73 9.70 -6.67
N ALA A 47 3.05 10.96 -6.93
CA ALA A 47 2.41 12.09 -6.26
C ALA A 47 2.56 13.37 -7.08
N GLN A 48 1.78 14.38 -6.71
CA GLN A 48 2.00 15.75 -7.16
C GLN A 48 2.09 16.68 -5.95
N HIS A 49 2.63 17.88 -6.15
CA HIS A 49 2.68 18.92 -5.12
C HIS A 49 2.77 20.31 -5.74
N HIS A 50 2.46 21.32 -4.95
CA HIS A 50 2.86 22.70 -5.23
C HIS A 50 3.24 23.41 -3.93
N PHE A 51 4.10 24.41 -4.03
CA PHE A 51 4.57 25.16 -2.86
C PHE A 51 3.76 26.42 -2.65
N ARG A 52 3.67 26.85 -1.39
CA ARG A 52 3.24 28.20 -1.05
C ARG A 52 4.21 29.19 -1.70
N ASP A 53 3.70 30.05 -2.56
CA ASP A 53 4.49 31.09 -3.22
C ASP A 53 3.71 32.42 -3.19
N PRO A 54 4.08 33.34 -2.29
CA PRO A 54 3.40 34.64 -2.17
C PRO A 54 3.65 35.58 -3.34
N SER A 55 4.62 35.28 -4.22
CA SER A 55 4.86 36.07 -5.43
C SER A 55 3.87 35.75 -6.55
N MET A 56 3.22 34.59 -6.48
CA MET A 56 2.22 34.15 -7.45
C MET A 56 0.82 34.67 -7.09
N PRO A 57 -0.01 35.08 -8.07
CA PRO A 57 -1.38 35.55 -7.80
C PRO A 57 -2.28 34.54 -7.08
N SER A 58 -2.09 33.25 -7.33
CA SER A 58 -2.78 32.14 -6.65
C SER A 58 -2.28 31.92 -5.20
N GLY A 59 -1.13 32.48 -4.84
CA GLY A 59 -0.42 32.17 -3.60
C GLY A 59 0.32 30.82 -3.62
N PHE A 60 0.40 30.16 -4.78
CA PHE A 60 1.05 28.85 -4.97
C PHE A 60 1.83 28.77 -6.29
N SER A 61 2.87 27.95 -6.30
CA SER A 61 3.59 27.58 -7.53
C SER A 61 2.71 26.77 -8.49
N GLU A 62 3.21 26.54 -9.71
CA GLU A 62 2.65 25.49 -10.58
C GLU A 62 2.74 24.11 -9.91
N ILE A 63 1.86 23.21 -10.33
CA ILE A 63 1.86 21.81 -9.88
C ILE A 63 3.06 21.09 -10.48
N MET A 64 3.78 20.38 -9.61
CA MET A 64 4.96 19.59 -9.94
C MET A 64 4.68 18.11 -9.64
N THR A 65 5.02 17.24 -10.59
CA THR A 65 4.93 15.78 -10.41
C THR A 65 6.15 15.25 -9.67
N ARG A 66 5.93 14.22 -8.86
CA ARG A 66 6.98 13.44 -8.18
C ARG A 66 7.04 12.06 -8.80
N THR A 67 8.22 11.70 -9.28
CA THR A 67 8.46 10.45 -10.00
C THR A 67 9.33 9.52 -9.17
N LEU A 68 8.90 8.27 -9.04
CA LEU A 68 9.68 7.16 -8.50
C LEU A 68 10.47 6.55 -9.66
N ASN A 69 11.78 6.47 -9.53
CA ASN A 69 12.64 5.82 -10.51
C ASN A 69 13.07 4.44 -9.99
N PRO A 70 13.26 3.45 -10.87
CA PRO A 70 13.90 2.20 -10.50
C PRO A 70 15.29 2.45 -9.91
N THR A 71 15.65 1.71 -8.88
CA THR A 71 16.99 1.80 -8.28
C THR A 71 18.01 1.14 -9.23
N PRO A 72 18.91 1.89 -9.91
CA PRO A 72 19.59 1.40 -11.13
C PRO A 72 20.63 0.29 -10.94
N SER A 73 21.07 0.05 -9.70
CA SER A 73 22.25 -0.78 -9.41
C SER A 73 21.96 -2.03 -8.59
N VAL A 74 20.68 -2.37 -8.36
CA VAL A 74 20.32 -3.50 -7.49
C VAL A 74 19.17 -4.30 -8.08
N LEU A 75 19.23 -5.63 -7.95
CA LEU A 75 18.12 -6.52 -8.26
C LEU A 75 16.88 -6.08 -7.47
N GLY A 76 15.79 -5.80 -8.18
CA GLY A 76 14.51 -5.46 -7.58
C GLY A 76 13.73 -6.71 -7.16
N PHE A 77 12.66 -6.53 -6.38
CA PHE A 77 11.75 -7.60 -6.00
C PHE A 77 10.42 -7.49 -6.76
N ARG A 78 10.01 -8.60 -7.38
CA ARG A 78 8.80 -8.69 -8.21
C ARG A 78 7.77 -9.70 -7.69
N GLY A 79 8.01 -10.27 -6.51
CA GLY A 79 7.06 -11.13 -5.84
C GLY A 79 5.91 -10.35 -5.20
N ARG A 80 4.86 -11.08 -4.82
CA ARG A 80 3.65 -10.48 -4.23
C ARG A 80 4.01 -9.77 -2.92
N THR A 81 3.55 -8.54 -2.79
CA THR A 81 3.84 -7.69 -1.64
C THR A 81 2.54 -7.18 -1.02
N VAL A 82 2.43 -7.26 0.31
CA VAL A 82 1.42 -6.51 1.07
C VAL A 82 2.14 -5.46 1.90
N VAL A 83 1.68 -4.21 1.83
CA VAL A 83 2.15 -3.14 2.72
C VAL A 83 1.06 -2.86 3.73
N LEU A 84 1.37 -3.05 5.02
CA LEU A 84 0.42 -2.80 6.10
C LEU A 84 0.46 -1.33 6.49
N MET A 85 -0.70 -0.68 6.48
CA MET A 85 -0.84 0.75 6.75
C MET A 85 -1.90 1.05 7.82
N GLY A 86 -1.83 2.24 8.41
CA GLY A 86 -2.72 2.65 9.50
C GLY A 86 -2.74 4.14 9.82
N PRO A 87 -3.54 4.52 10.84
CA PRO A 87 -3.85 5.91 11.17
C PRO A 87 -2.67 6.72 11.73
N VAL A 88 -1.52 6.09 11.97
CA VAL A 88 -0.28 6.76 12.41
C VAL A 88 0.59 7.15 11.22
N ASN A 89 0.30 6.64 10.02
CA ASN A 89 1.07 6.98 8.83
C ASN A 89 0.85 8.44 8.43
N VAL A 90 1.95 9.19 8.41
CA VAL A 90 2.02 10.61 8.05
C VAL A 90 3.22 10.87 7.15
N SER A 91 3.24 12.03 6.51
CA SER A 91 4.42 12.64 5.89
C SER A 91 5.10 11.72 4.87
N SER A 92 6.42 11.53 4.96
CA SER A 92 7.18 10.65 4.05
C SER A 92 6.68 9.21 4.02
N CYS A 93 5.97 8.73 5.06
CA CYS A 93 5.35 7.41 5.02
C CYS A 93 4.14 7.40 4.08
N GLU A 94 3.32 8.46 4.06
CA GLU A 94 2.22 8.56 3.08
C GLU A 94 2.75 8.67 1.65
N ALA A 95 3.89 9.34 1.46
CA ALA A 95 4.59 9.31 0.19
C ALA A 95 5.05 7.88 -0.19
N PHE A 96 5.56 7.09 0.76
CA PHE A 96 5.91 5.68 0.53
C PHE A 96 4.69 4.83 0.17
N LEU A 97 3.54 5.04 0.82
CA LEU A 97 2.29 4.35 0.47
C LEU A 97 1.87 4.66 -0.98
N LEU A 98 1.94 5.94 -1.38
CA LEU A 98 1.66 6.35 -2.75
C LEU A 98 2.64 5.73 -3.77
N MET A 99 3.93 5.61 -3.42
CA MET A 99 4.94 4.93 -4.23
C MET A 99 4.60 3.44 -4.41
N MET A 100 4.30 2.75 -3.31
CA MET A 100 3.99 1.32 -3.34
C MET A 100 2.66 1.03 -4.04
N LYS A 101 1.70 1.96 -4.03
CA LYS A 101 0.46 1.88 -4.81
C LYS A 101 0.70 1.87 -6.34
N GLN A 102 1.88 2.28 -6.80
CA GLN A 102 2.27 2.19 -8.21
C GLN A 102 2.89 0.84 -8.59
N VAL A 103 3.08 -0.07 -7.63
CA VAL A 103 3.68 -1.39 -7.86
C VAL A 103 2.56 -2.38 -8.16
N SER A 104 2.55 -2.96 -9.36
CA SER A 104 1.47 -3.85 -9.85
C SER A 104 1.18 -5.06 -8.96
N GLN A 105 2.21 -5.61 -8.30
CA GLN A 105 2.07 -6.76 -7.40
C GLN A 105 1.99 -6.38 -5.91
N CYS A 106 1.74 -5.10 -5.60
CA CYS A 106 1.60 -4.61 -4.24
C CYS A 106 0.14 -4.32 -3.89
N THR A 107 -0.26 -4.70 -2.69
CA THR A 107 -1.57 -4.36 -2.10
C THR A 107 -1.36 -3.60 -0.80
N LEU A 108 -1.97 -2.43 -0.65
CA LEU A 108 -2.03 -1.71 0.62
C LEU A 108 -3.17 -2.26 1.47
N MET A 109 -2.89 -2.69 2.71
CA MET A 109 -3.87 -3.33 3.59
C MET A 109 -3.88 -2.69 4.97
N GLY A 110 -5.07 -2.50 5.54
CA GLY A 110 -5.23 -2.03 6.93
C GLY A 110 -6.24 -0.89 7.05
N GLU A 111 -5.84 0.21 7.71
CA GLU A 111 -6.70 1.36 7.97
C GLU A 111 -6.19 2.62 7.25
N MET A 112 -7.09 3.61 7.10
CA MET A 112 -6.77 4.88 6.47
C MET A 112 -5.61 5.60 7.17
N SER A 113 -4.72 6.23 6.39
CA SER A 113 -3.63 7.04 6.94
C SER A 113 -4.14 8.36 7.54
N TYR A 114 -3.27 9.12 8.20
CA TYR A 114 -3.70 10.32 8.94
C TYR A 114 -3.99 11.53 8.05
N GLY A 115 -3.28 11.68 6.91
CA GLY A 115 -3.39 12.83 6.03
C GLY A 115 -2.59 14.05 6.52
N SER A 116 -1.31 13.89 6.84
CA SER A 116 -0.47 15.01 7.30
C SER A 116 0.87 14.99 6.58
N SER A 117 0.94 15.69 5.45
CA SER A 117 2.15 15.80 4.66
C SER A 117 2.88 17.11 4.97
N GLY A 118 2.19 18.25 4.82
CA GLY A 118 2.58 19.63 5.16
C GLY A 118 3.92 20.21 4.69
N ASN A 119 4.98 19.38 4.55
CA ASN A 119 6.39 19.74 4.40
C ASN A 119 6.76 20.98 5.20
N PRO A 120 6.66 20.93 6.53
CA PRO A 120 6.83 22.12 7.36
C PRO A 120 8.23 22.70 7.20
N GLN A 121 8.31 24.00 6.92
CA GLN A 121 9.58 24.73 6.81
C GLN A 121 9.76 25.69 7.99
N PRO A 122 11.00 25.85 8.49
CA PRO A 122 11.28 26.75 9.60
C PRO A 122 11.19 28.22 9.17
N VAL A 123 10.54 29.04 10.00
CA VAL A 123 10.47 30.50 9.85
C VAL A 123 10.94 31.13 11.16
N SER A 124 12.00 31.92 11.08
CA SER A 124 12.53 32.66 12.23
C SER A 124 11.74 33.95 12.46
N LEU A 125 11.27 34.15 13.68
CA LEU A 125 10.61 35.38 14.14
C LEU A 125 11.63 36.34 14.75
N SER A 126 11.29 37.63 14.79
CA SER A 126 12.18 38.70 15.27
C SER A 126 12.57 38.58 16.75
N ASN A 127 11.84 37.78 17.53
CA ASN A 127 12.11 37.48 18.94
C ASN A 127 12.94 36.21 19.14
N GLY A 128 13.47 35.59 18.07
CA GLY A 128 14.30 34.39 18.14
C GLY A 128 13.53 33.06 18.16
N VAL A 129 12.19 33.09 18.15
CA VAL A 129 11.37 31.87 18.03
C VAL A 129 11.41 31.35 16.59
N ILE A 130 11.50 30.03 16.42
CA ILE A 130 11.35 29.36 15.12
C ILE A 130 9.99 28.67 15.11
N VAL A 131 9.15 29.02 14.14
CA VAL A 131 7.88 28.33 13.88
C VAL A 131 8.03 27.45 12.64
N PHE A 132 7.41 26.28 12.66
CA PHE A 132 7.37 25.38 11.51
C PHE A 132 6.01 25.50 10.84
N LEU A 133 5.99 26.00 9.61
CA LEU A 133 4.76 26.25 8.87
C LEU A 133 4.65 25.30 7.68
N PRO A 134 3.47 24.72 7.41
CA PRO A 134 3.24 23.97 6.18
C PRO A 134 3.63 24.79 4.95
N SER A 135 4.40 24.20 4.04
CA SER A 135 4.95 24.90 2.88
C SER A 135 4.42 24.41 1.55
N TRP A 136 3.65 23.32 1.54
CA TRP A 136 3.11 22.75 0.31
C TRP A 136 1.71 22.17 0.48
N VAL A 137 1.09 21.82 -0.63
CA VAL A 137 -0.03 20.87 -0.67
C VAL A 137 0.42 19.66 -1.48
N ALA A 138 0.18 18.48 -0.93
CA ALA A 138 0.46 17.21 -1.58
C ALA A 138 -0.82 16.60 -2.16
N PHE A 139 -0.68 15.96 -3.31
CA PHE A 139 -1.77 15.35 -4.05
C PHE A 139 -1.41 13.90 -4.42
N THR A 140 -2.42 13.07 -4.59
CA THR A 140 -2.31 11.76 -5.27
C THR A 140 -1.83 11.96 -6.72
N PRO A 141 -1.40 10.89 -7.42
CA PRO A 141 -1.09 10.96 -8.85
C PRO A 141 -2.23 11.54 -9.70
N ASP A 142 -3.47 11.29 -9.30
CA ASP A 142 -4.69 11.73 -9.97
C ASP A 142 -5.07 13.19 -9.68
N GLY A 143 -4.32 13.85 -8.80
CA GLY A 143 -4.52 15.26 -8.46
C GLY A 143 -5.44 15.51 -7.27
N ASP A 144 -5.77 14.49 -6.48
CA ASP A 144 -6.60 14.65 -5.28
C ASP A 144 -5.76 15.06 -4.06
N PRO A 145 -6.10 16.17 -3.37
CA PRO A 145 -5.44 16.52 -2.13
C PRO A 145 -5.88 15.58 -1.00
N PHE A 146 -4.91 15.06 -0.26
CA PHE A 146 -5.13 14.09 0.83
C PHE A 146 -4.85 14.64 2.24
N GLU A 147 -4.36 15.88 2.37
CA GLU A 147 -4.18 16.54 3.68
C GLU A 147 -5.53 16.62 4.42
N GLY A 148 -5.55 16.22 5.69
CA GLY A 148 -6.75 16.13 6.53
C GLY A 148 -7.73 15.01 6.17
N LYS A 149 -7.44 14.21 5.13
CA LYS A 149 -8.27 13.07 4.70
C LYS A 149 -7.55 11.73 4.89
N GLY A 150 -6.25 11.68 4.60
CA GLY A 150 -5.49 10.45 4.53
C GLY A 150 -5.63 9.72 3.20
N LEU A 151 -4.94 8.60 3.11
CA LEU A 151 -4.94 7.66 1.99
C LEU A 151 -5.71 6.41 2.41
N SER A 152 -6.63 5.96 1.58
CA SER A 152 -7.35 4.70 1.80
C SER A 152 -6.49 3.51 1.37
N PRO A 153 -6.54 2.39 2.13
CA PRO A 153 -5.94 1.13 1.70
C PRO A 153 -6.70 0.57 0.49
N ASP A 154 -6.10 -0.40 -0.19
CA ASP A 154 -6.78 -1.18 -1.24
C ASP A 154 -7.73 -2.21 -0.61
N VAL A 155 -7.32 -2.80 0.52
CA VAL A 155 -8.12 -3.72 1.34
C VAL A 155 -8.21 -3.19 2.76
N HIS A 156 -9.41 -2.88 3.23
CA HIS A 156 -9.62 -2.40 4.59
C HIS A 156 -9.68 -3.56 5.58
N VAL A 157 -8.82 -3.52 6.60
CA VAL A 157 -8.84 -4.46 7.73
C VAL A 157 -8.59 -3.65 9.00
N ALA A 158 -9.49 -3.76 9.97
CA ALA A 158 -9.38 -3.02 11.22
C ALA A 158 -8.21 -3.51 12.08
N PHE A 159 -7.65 -2.62 12.89
CA PHE A 159 -6.59 -2.98 13.83
C PHE A 159 -7.20 -3.68 15.05
N SER A 160 -7.40 -4.98 14.93
CA SER A 160 -7.96 -5.83 15.98
C SER A 160 -7.18 -7.14 16.12
N THR A 161 -7.41 -7.81 17.23
CA THR A 161 -7.01 -9.21 17.39
C THR A 161 -8.14 -10.13 16.97
N ASP A 162 -7.80 -11.30 16.41
CA ASP A 162 -8.78 -12.36 16.19
C ASP A 162 -9.20 -13.03 17.53
N THR A 163 -10.00 -14.10 17.45
CA THR A 163 -10.45 -14.86 18.63
C THR A 163 -9.34 -15.60 19.37
N THR A 164 -8.18 -15.78 18.75
CA THR A 164 -7.00 -16.46 19.32
C THR A 164 -6.01 -15.47 19.94
N GLY A 165 -6.18 -14.17 19.70
CA GLY A 165 -5.30 -13.10 20.15
C GLY A 165 -4.23 -12.71 19.13
N GLU A 166 -4.29 -13.26 17.92
CA GLU A 166 -3.38 -12.93 16.81
C GLU A 166 -3.77 -11.62 16.13
N ASP A 167 -2.78 -10.91 15.58
CA ASP A 167 -2.98 -9.67 14.83
C ASP A 167 -3.75 -9.96 13.53
N LEU A 168 -5.01 -9.54 13.47
CA LEU A 168 -5.92 -9.85 12.37
C LEU A 168 -5.37 -9.33 11.04
N LEU A 169 -4.74 -8.17 11.02
CA LEU A 169 -4.20 -7.58 9.81
C LEU A 169 -3.00 -8.37 9.28
N ILE A 170 -2.09 -8.80 10.16
CA ILE A 170 -0.99 -9.69 9.73
C ILE A 170 -1.55 -11.02 9.24
N LYS A 171 -2.52 -11.61 9.96
CA LYS A 171 -3.15 -12.87 9.57
C LYS A 171 -3.81 -12.76 8.20
N THR A 172 -4.66 -11.77 7.98
CA THR A 172 -5.31 -11.54 6.69
C THR A 172 -4.29 -11.29 5.58
N ALA A 173 -3.20 -10.56 5.84
CA ALA A 173 -2.14 -10.37 4.86
C ALA A 173 -1.41 -11.68 4.51
N LEU A 174 -1.17 -12.56 5.49
CA LEU A 174 -0.60 -13.88 5.26
C LEU A 174 -1.55 -14.76 4.46
N ASP A 175 -2.83 -14.81 4.84
CA ASP A 175 -3.86 -15.58 4.13
C ASP A 175 -3.96 -15.09 2.68
N PHE A 176 -3.99 -13.77 2.45
CA PHE A 176 -3.97 -13.14 1.13
C PHE A 176 -2.74 -13.54 0.29
N LEU A 177 -1.55 -13.55 0.90
CA LEU A 177 -0.29 -13.88 0.22
C LEU A 177 -0.06 -15.38 0.04
N LEU A 178 -0.70 -16.24 0.84
CA LEU A 178 -0.58 -17.69 0.76
C LEU A 178 -1.75 -18.33 0.02
N ALA A 179 -2.85 -17.60 -0.19
CA ALA A 179 -3.97 -18.04 -0.98
C ALA A 179 -3.47 -18.54 -2.34
N ARG A 180 -3.77 -19.81 -2.58
CA ARG A 180 -3.64 -20.49 -3.86
C ARG A 180 -5.06 -20.87 -4.29
N PRO A 181 -5.80 -19.96 -4.92
CA PRO A 181 -7.15 -20.25 -5.39
C PRO A 181 -7.13 -21.11 -6.67
N ASP A 182 -6.32 -22.17 -6.65
CA ASP A 182 -6.32 -23.28 -7.59
C ASP A 182 -7.35 -24.29 -7.06
N PHE A 183 -8.61 -24.00 -7.33
CA PHE A 183 -9.75 -24.80 -6.89
C PHE A 183 -9.86 -26.10 -7.71
N SER A 184 -9.31 -26.11 -8.91
CA SER A 184 -9.27 -27.26 -9.82
C SER A 184 -8.19 -28.29 -9.44
N GLY A 185 -7.14 -27.84 -8.74
CA GLY A 185 -5.99 -28.64 -8.30
C GLY A 185 -4.99 -28.94 -9.42
N ASP A 186 -4.98 -28.15 -10.49
CA ASP A 186 -4.12 -28.38 -11.67
C ASP A 186 -2.76 -27.66 -11.59
N GLY A 187 -2.53 -26.94 -10.50
CA GLY A 187 -1.31 -26.18 -10.22
C GLY A 187 -1.32 -24.77 -10.78
N ARG A 188 -2.42 -24.30 -11.39
CA ARG A 188 -2.59 -22.95 -11.94
C ARG A 188 -3.80 -22.27 -11.33
N VAL A 189 -3.82 -20.95 -11.37
CA VAL A 189 -5.03 -20.17 -11.08
C VAL A 189 -5.48 -19.57 -12.40
N ASP A 190 -6.48 -20.17 -13.03
CA ASP A 190 -6.95 -19.76 -14.35
C ASP A 190 -8.48 -19.70 -14.47
N PHE A 191 -8.97 -19.62 -15.70
CA PHE A 191 -10.40 -19.47 -15.96
C PHE A 191 -11.23 -20.65 -15.43
N THR A 192 -10.62 -21.83 -15.32
CA THR A 192 -11.25 -23.01 -14.70
C THR A 192 -11.56 -22.74 -13.24
N ASP A 193 -10.59 -22.20 -12.49
CA ASP A 193 -10.77 -21.82 -11.09
C ASP A 193 -11.77 -20.68 -10.93
N PHE A 194 -11.78 -19.74 -11.87
CA PHE A 194 -12.77 -18.66 -11.88
C PHE A 194 -14.20 -19.21 -12.00
N LEU A 195 -14.42 -20.19 -12.88
CA LEU A 195 -15.73 -20.83 -13.02
C LEU A 195 -16.15 -21.60 -11.77
N LEU A 196 -15.19 -22.20 -11.05
CA LEU A 196 -15.45 -22.85 -9.76
C LEU A 196 -15.78 -21.82 -8.67
N PHE A 197 -15.04 -20.71 -8.63
CA PHE A 197 -15.27 -19.61 -7.70
C PHE A 197 -16.64 -18.97 -7.86
N VAL A 198 -17.04 -18.64 -9.08
CA VAL A 198 -18.35 -18.00 -9.36
C VAL A 198 -19.53 -18.87 -8.97
N GLN A 199 -19.38 -20.21 -8.93
CA GLN A 199 -20.44 -21.10 -8.44
C GLN A 199 -20.71 -20.97 -6.94
N GLN A 200 -19.74 -20.43 -6.19
CA GLN A 200 -19.80 -20.26 -4.75
C GLN A 200 -20.01 -18.79 -4.35
N PHE A 201 -19.84 -17.86 -5.29
CA PHE A 201 -19.96 -16.42 -5.05
C PHE A 201 -21.35 -16.02 -4.54
N GLY A 202 -21.37 -15.29 -3.43
CA GLY A 202 -22.55 -14.84 -2.72
C GLY A 202 -23.02 -15.76 -1.59
N LEU A 203 -22.42 -16.94 -1.42
CA LEU A 203 -22.73 -17.84 -0.30
C LEU A 203 -22.02 -17.38 0.98
N SER A 204 -22.69 -17.55 2.11
CA SER A 204 -22.16 -17.31 3.45
C SER A 204 -22.09 -18.61 4.26
N GLN A 205 -21.38 -18.60 5.39
CA GLN A 205 -21.31 -19.76 6.30
C GLN A 205 -22.69 -20.28 6.78
N SER A 206 -23.74 -19.47 6.66
CA SER A 206 -25.11 -19.89 6.98
C SER A 206 -25.85 -20.60 5.85
N ASP A 207 -25.33 -20.57 4.62
CA ASP A 207 -25.98 -21.11 3.43
C ASP A 207 -25.61 -22.59 3.20
N GLU A 208 -26.59 -23.37 2.75
CA GLU A 208 -26.36 -24.76 2.35
C GLU A 208 -25.51 -24.80 1.07
N GLY A 209 -24.40 -25.54 1.11
CA GLY A 209 -23.47 -25.64 -0.01
C GLY A 209 -22.31 -24.64 0.04
N TYR A 210 -22.21 -23.83 1.11
CA TYR A 210 -21.00 -23.06 1.41
C TYR A 210 -19.78 -23.98 1.52
N ASP A 211 -18.72 -23.61 0.80
CA ASP A 211 -17.43 -24.26 0.87
C ASP A 211 -16.35 -23.25 1.27
N ALA A 212 -15.82 -23.42 2.48
CA ALA A 212 -14.81 -22.54 3.07
C ALA A 212 -13.53 -22.42 2.24
N ARG A 213 -13.29 -23.30 1.27
CA ARG A 213 -12.14 -23.17 0.35
C ARG A 213 -12.21 -21.90 -0.50
N TYR A 214 -13.42 -21.39 -0.77
CA TYR A 214 -13.64 -20.23 -1.61
C TYR A 214 -13.77 -18.92 -0.82
N ASP A 215 -13.85 -19.01 0.52
CA ASP A 215 -13.74 -17.89 1.47
C ASP A 215 -12.24 -17.66 1.75
N LEU A 216 -11.60 -16.96 0.81
CA LEU A 216 -10.17 -16.71 0.76
C LEU A 216 -9.70 -15.68 1.79
N ASP A 217 -10.55 -14.76 2.26
CA ASP A 217 -10.23 -13.83 3.35
C ASP A 217 -10.72 -14.28 4.74
N ASN A 218 -11.49 -15.38 4.79
CA ASN A 218 -12.08 -15.96 6.00
C ASN A 218 -13.06 -15.02 6.73
N ASP A 219 -13.75 -14.12 6.01
CA ASP A 219 -14.76 -13.24 6.59
C ASP A 219 -16.12 -13.92 6.81
N GLY A 220 -16.27 -15.17 6.35
CA GLY A 220 -17.48 -15.98 6.44
C GLY A 220 -18.46 -15.77 5.29
N THR A 221 -18.10 -15.01 4.27
CA THR A 221 -18.88 -14.73 3.06
C THR A 221 -17.99 -14.84 1.83
N ILE A 222 -18.39 -15.63 0.83
CA ILE A 222 -17.67 -15.74 -0.43
C ILE A 222 -18.10 -14.56 -1.32
N GLY A 223 -17.37 -13.46 -1.24
CA GLY A 223 -17.76 -12.17 -1.79
C GLY A 223 -16.66 -11.45 -2.56
N PHE A 224 -16.78 -10.12 -2.61
CA PHE A 224 -15.87 -9.30 -3.39
C PHE A 224 -14.45 -9.28 -2.81
N GLY A 225 -14.30 -9.42 -1.49
CA GLY A 225 -12.99 -9.58 -0.84
C GLY A 225 -12.22 -10.77 -1.41
N ASP A 226 -12.87 -11.94 -1.45
CA ASP A 226 -12.30 -13.15 -2.04
C ASP A 226 -12.03 -13.01 -3.53
N PHE A 227 -12.91 -12.31 -4.26
CA PHE A 227 -12.68 -12.06 -5.68
C PHE A 227 -11.39 -11.25 -5.92
N LEU A 228 -11.06 -10.28 -5.05
CA LEU A 228 -9.80 -9.54 -5.15
C LEU A 228 -8.59 -10.44 -4.89
N ILE A 229 -8.70 -11.38 -3.94
CA ILE A 229 -7.66 -12.39 -3.67
C ILE A 229 -7.49 -13.30 -4.89
N PHE A 230 -8.59 -13.81 -5.42
CA PHE A 230 -8.63 -14.63 -6.62
C PHE A 230 -7.98 -13.92 -7.82
N ALA A 231 -8.44 -12.71 -8.14
CA ALA A 231 -7.95 -11.92 -9.26
C ALA A 231 -6.46 -11.59 -9.14
N ASN A 232 -5.97 -11.38 -7.91
CA ASN A 232 -4.54 -11.18 -7.69
C ASN A 232 -3.70 -12.44 -7.93
N ALA A 233 -4.27 -13.63 -7.79
CA ALA A 233 -3.58 -14.89 -8.09
C ALA A 233 -3.75 -15.34 -9.55
N PHE A 234 -4.73 -14.81 -10.28
CA PHE A 234 -5.09 -15.25 -11.63
C PHE A 234 -3.98 -15.04 -12.67
N GLY A 235 -3.72 -16.08 -13.46
CA GLY A 235 -2.78 -16.06 -14.59
C GLY A 235 -1.30 -16.04 -14.18
N LYS A 236 -1.00 -16.33 -12.91
CA LYS A 236 0.36 -16.41 -12.37
C LYS A 236 0.85 -17.86 -12.27
#